data_AF-L1Q2D5-F1
#
_entry.id   AF-L1Q2D5-F1
#
_cell.length_a   1.000
_cell.length_b   1.000
_cell.length_c   1.000
_cell.angle_alpha   90.00
_cell.angle_beta   90.00
_cell.angle_gamma   90.00
#
_symmetry.space_group_name_H-M   'P 1'
#
loop_
_entity.id
_entity.type
_entity.pdbx_description
1 polymer ?
#
loop_
_entity_poly.entity_id
_entity_poly.type
_entity_poly.pdbx_seq_one_letter_code
_entity_poly.pdbx_strand_id
1 'polypeptide(L)'
;MQKNEQNIIIQLNKNERFMKLQRLIITISLITLLFACNSSENYLKSHKVFLYSKEIVQEKNYKISVKEANDLYVKYLYNNKKSKDLDYDETLLSPTLIIDDHYVYSFQNLVMQKVAVFGIWINANTGEITTNDESIWLEEKDIVSFKK
;
A
#
# COMPACT_ATOMS: atom_id res chain seq x y z
N MET A 1 9.97 43.66 -23.57
CA MET A 1 10.08 42.19 -23.41
C MET A 1 8.76 41.47 -23.70
N GLN A 2 7.63 41.86 -23.10
CA GLN A 2 6.34 41.16 -23.24
C GLN A 2 5.83 40.91 -24.67
N LYS A 3 6.04 41.84 -25.61
CA LYS A 3 5.56 41.72 -27.01
C LYS A 3 6.27 40.60 -27.79
N ASN A 4 7.53 40.30 -27.47
CA ASN A 4 8.29 39.24 -28.12
C ASN A 4 7.89 37.86 -27.59
N GLU A 5 7.69 37.73 -26.28
CA GLU A 5 7.21 36.50 -25.63
C GLU A 5 5.82 36.11 -26.13
N GLN A 6 4.90 37.08 -26.26
CA GLN A 6 3.57 36.84 -26.84
C GLN A 6 3.64 36.35 -28.28
N ASN A 7 4.50 36.94 -29.11
CA ASN A 7 4.70 36.50 -30.50
C ASN A 7 5.28 35.09 -30.60
N ILE A 8 6.21 34.73 -29.70
CA ILE A 8 6.78 33.39 -29.62
C ILE A 8 5.70 32.36 -29.24
N ILE A 9 4.85 32.67 -28.24
CA ILE A 9 3.73 31.79 -27.84
C ILE A 9 2.74 31.59 -28.99
N ILE A 10 2.39 32.66 -29.71
CA ILE A 10 1.48 32.60 -30.87
C ILE A 10 2.08 31.75 -32.00
N GLN A 11 3.38 31.87 -32.27
CA GLN A 11 4.09 31.05 -33.26
C GLN A 11 4.14 29.57 -32.87
N LEU A 12 4.42 29.29 -31.59
CA LEU A 12 4.44 27.92 -31.06
C LEU A 12 3.06 27.25 -31.13
N ASN A 13 1.99 27.97 -30.79
CA ASN A 13 0.61 27.46 -30.85
C ASN A 13 0.12 27.21 -32.29
N LYS A 14 0.72 27.83 -33.30
CA LYS A 14 0.44 27.57 -34.71
C LYS A 14 1.26 26.41 -35.28
N ASN A 15 2.28 25.93 -34.56
CA ASN A 15 3.12 24.83 -35.00
C ASN A 15 2.45 23.49 -34.68
N GLU A 16 2.01 22.77 -35.71
CA GLU A 16 1.34 21.48 -35.54
C GLU A 16 2.16 20.43 -34.77
N ARG A 17 3.48 20.42 -34.93
CA ARG A 17 4.36 19.47 -34.26
C ARG A 17 4.44 19.76 -32.76
N PHE A 18 4.48 21.05 -32.41
CA PHE A 18 4.42 21.51 -31.03
C PHE A 18 3.06 21.20 -30.38
N MET A 19 1.96 21.45 -31.09
CA MET A 19 0.60 21.13 -30.63
C MET A 19 0.41 19.62 -30.41
N LYS A 20 0.93 18.77 -31.31
CA LYS A 20 0.92 17.30 -31.13
C LYS A 20 1.71 16.87 -29.90
N LEU A 21 2.89 17.45 -29.67
CA LEU A 21 3.72 17.16 -28.50
C LEU A 21 3.06 17.62 -27.20
N GLN A 22 2.48 18.82 -27.17
CA GLN A 22 1.72 19.30 -26.01
C GLN A 22 0.51 18.41 -25.70
N ARG A 23 -0.26 18.02 -26.73
CA ARG A 23 -1.38 17.07 -26.55
C ARG A 23 -0.90 15.75 -25.97
N LEU A 24 0.19 15.19 -26.48
CA LEU A 24 0.78 13.95 -25.96
C LEU A 24 1.16 14.07 -24.48
N ILE A 25 1.82 15.16 -24.09
CA ILE A 25 2.21 15.42 -22.69
C ILE A 25 0.96 15.51 -21.81
N ILE A 26 -0.05 16.29 -22.21
CA ILE A 26 -1.30 16.44 -21.46
C ILE A 26 -2.01 15.08 -21.32
N THR A 27 -2.06 14.28 -22.39
CA THR A 27 -2.65 12.94 -22.36
C THR A 27 -1.91 12.01 -21.40
N ILE A 28 -0.57 11.99 -21.42
CA ILE A 28 0.24 11.19 -20.48
C ILE A 28 -0.02 11.64 -19.04
N SER A 29 -0.03 12.96 -18.78
CA SER A 29 -0.29 13.50 -17.44
C SER A 29 -1.69 13.12 -16.91
N LEU A 30 -2.72 13.20 -17.76
CA LEU A 30 -4.08 12.77 -17.42
C LEU A 30 -4.15 11.27 -17.12
N ILE A 31 -3.47 10.45 -17.92
CA ILE A 31 -3.38 9.00 -17.69
C ILE A 31 -2.71 8.71 -16.35
N THR A 32 -1.57 9.34 -16.05
CA THR A 32 -0.87 9.14 -14.77
C THR A 32 -1.71 9.60 -13.57
N LEU A 33 -2.50 10.67 -13.73
CA LEU A 33 -3.39 11.16 -12.68
C LEU A 33 -4.55 10.19 -12.42
N LEU A 34 -5.11 9.59 -13.47
CA LEU A 34 -6.15 8.56 -13.36
C LEU A 34 -5.65 7.29 -12.66
N PHE A 35 -4.41 6.85 -12.98
CA PHE A 35 -3.80 5.70 -12.28
C PHE A 35 -3.51 5.99 -10.80
N ALA A 36 -3.12 7.22 -10.46
CA ALA A 36 -2.96 7.64 -9.06
C ALA A 36 -4.31 7.77 -8.32
N CYS A 37 -5.37 8.18 -9.03
CA CYS A 37 -6.70 8.39 -8.45
C CYS A 37 -7.42 7.08 -8.04
N ASN A 38 -7.00 5.93 -8.60
CA ASN A 38 -7.57 4.61 -8.33
C ASN A 38 -6.56 3.64 -7.70
N SER A 39 -5.55 4.14 -7.00
CA SER A 39 -4.48 3.31 -6.40
C SER A 39 -5.02 2.19 -5.51
N SER A 40 -6.00 2.47 -4.64
CA SER A 40 -6.63 1.45 -3.79
C SER A 40 -7.39 0.38 -4.57
N GLU A 41 -8.21 0.79 -5.55
CA GLU A 41 -8.98 -0.14 -6.38
C GLU A 41 -8.06 -1.02 -7.25
N ASN A 42 -7.02 -0.43 -7.84
CA ASN A 42 -6.03 -1.14 -8.61
C ASN A 42 -5.22 -2.12 -7.74
N TYR A 43 -4.93 -1.74 -6.49
CA TYR A 43 -4.28 -2.62 -5.54
C TYR A 43 -5.14 -3.84 -5.22
N LEU A 44 -6.43 -3.64 -4.91
CA LEU A 44 -7.37 -4.73 -4.64
C LEU A 44 -7.61 -5.65 -5.86
N LYS A 45 -7.42 -5.15 -7.08
CA LYS A 45 -7.47 -5.98 -8.30
C LYS A 45 -6.21 -6.80 -8.54
N SER A 46 -5.07 -6.36 -8.01
CA SER A 46 -3.75 -6.97 -8.27
C SER A 46 -3.26 -7.86 -7.12
N HIS A 47 -3.77 -7.65 -5.91
CA HIS A 47 -3.35 -8.35 -4.70
C HIS A 47 -4.54 -9.05 -4.04
N LYS A 48 -4.30 -10.21 -3.43
CA LYS A 48 -5.30 -10.87 -2.57
C LYS A 48 -5.20 -10.28 -1.17
N VAL A 49 -6.15 -9.42 -0.83
CA VAL A 49 -6.18 -8.71 0.45
C VAL A 49 -7.34 -9.19 1.30
N PHE A 50 -7.03 -9.55 2.54
CA PHE A 50 -8.03 -9.87 3.57
C PHE A 50 -7.74 -9.09 4.85
N LEU A 51 -8.79 -8.72 5.57
CA LEU A 51 -8.65 -8.40 6.99
C LEU A 51 -8.16 -9.65 7.72
N TYR A 52 -7.22 -9.49 8.65
CA TYR A 52 -6.74 -10.63 9.43
C TYR A 52 -7.89 -11.29 10.20
N SER A 53 -7.99 -12.61 10.09
CA SER A 53 -8.89 -13.43 10.90
C SER A 53 -8.30 -14.82 11.08
N LYS A 54 -8.65 -15.50 12.18
CA LYS A 54 -8.18 -16.87 12.45
C LYS A 54 -8.69 -17.86 11.41
N GLU A 55 -9.91 -17.64 10.91
CA GLU A 55 -10.57 -18.45 9.89
C GLU A 55 -9.78 -18.45 8.58
N ILE A 56 -9.35 -17.27 8.12
CA ILE A 56 -8.54 -17.16 6.90
C ILE A 56 -7.20 -17.89 7.07
N VAL A 57 -6.55 -17.74 8.22
CA VAL A 57 -5.29 -18.44 8.49
C VAL A 57 -5.47 -19.97 8.48
N GLN A 58 -6.56 -20.46 9.04
CA GLN A 58 -6.89 -21.89 9.04
C GLN A 58 -7.16 -22.41 7.63
N GLU A 59 -7.95 -21.69 6.82
CA GLU A 59 -8.24 -22.06 5.43
C GLU A 59 -6.98 -22.10 4.58
N LYS A 60 -6.12 -21.09 4.72
CA LYS A 60 -4.88 -20.95 3.95
C LYS A 60 -3.81 -21.97 4.33
N ASN A 61 -3.90 -22.52 5.54
CA ASN A 61 -2.97 -23.53 6.05
C ASN A 61 -1.50 -23.09 5.91
N TYR A 62 -1.21 -21.86 6.37
CA TYR A 62 0.12 -21.26 6.34
C TYR A 62 1.13 -22.04 7.20
N LYS A 63 2.40 -22.06 6.77
CA LYS A 63 3.45 -22.84 7.44
C LYS A 63 3.88 -22.24 8.78
N ILE A 64 3.92 -20.91 8.88
CA ILE A 64 4.23 -20.24 10.14
C ILE A 64 2.93 -19.83 10.81
N SER A 65 2.87 -20.02 12.11
CA SER A 65 1.75 -19.54 12.92
C SER A 65 1.81 -18.03 13.10
N VAL A 66 0.65 -17.44 13.41
CA VAL A 66 0.57 -16.01 13.79
C VAL A 66 1.45 -15.71 15.00
N LYS A 67 1.59 -16.66 15.94
CA LYS A 67 2.49 -16.51 17.08
C LYS A 67 3.95 -16.39 16.63
N GLU A 68 4.41 -17.26 15.74
CA GLU A 68 5.78 -17.17 15.20
C GLU A 68 6.00 -15.87 14.42
N ALA A 69 4.99 -15.42 13.66
CA ALA A 69 5.05 -14.12 12.98
C ALA A 69 5.15 -12.95 13.97
N ASN A 70 4.39 -12.98 15.08
CA ASN A 70 4.49 -11.99 16.14
C ASN A 70 5.90 -11.97 16.76
N ASP A 71 6.45 -13.15 17.08
CA ASP A 71 7.79 -13.30 17.65
C ASP A 71 8.84 -12.69 16.69
N LEU A 72 8.71 -12.91 15.38
CA LEU A 72 9.55 -12.31 14.34
C LEU A 72 9.39 -10.79 14.23
N TYR A 73 8.16 -10.29 14.28
CA TYR A 73 7.85 -8.85 14.26
C TYR A 73 8.47 -8.13 15.45
N VAL A 74 8.28 -8.68 16.66
CA VAL A 74 8.86 -8.17 17.90
C VAL A 74 10.38 -8.14 17.80
N LYS A 75 10.99 -9.26 17.40
CA LYS A 75 12.44 -9.34 17.20
C LYS A 75 12.96 -8.30 16.20
N TYR A 76 12.24 -8.05 15.12
CA TYR A 76 12.58 -7.02 14.14
C TYR A 76 12.54 -5.62 14.78
N LEU A 77 11.49 -5.29 15.54
CA LEU A 77 11.38 -4.01 16.23
C LEU A 77 12.48 -3.80 17.27
N TYR A 78 12.78 -4.80 18.09
CA TYR A 78 13.81 -4.70 19.14
C TYR A 78 15.23 -4.75 18.60
N ASN A 79 15.53 -5.53 17.56
CA ASN A 79 16.87 -5.50 16.96
C ASN A 79 17.16 -4.15 16.28
N ASN A 80 16.13 -3.46 15.81
CA ASN A 80 16.24 -2.14 15.19
C ASN A 80 16.08 -0.97 16.19
N LYS A 81 15.74 -1.22 17.47
CA LYS A 81 15.66 -0.20 18.53
C LYS A 81 16.66 -0.49 19.65
N LYS A 82 17.28 0.54 20.23
CA LYS A 82 17.93 0.40 21.55
C LYS A 82 16.82 0.03 22.56
N SER A 83 16.93 -1.13 23.21
CA SER A 83 15.82 -1.90 23.80
C SER A 83 15.02 -1.27 24.96
N LYS A 84 15.17 0.03 25.26
CA LYS A 84 14.57 0.68 26.44
C LYS A 84 13.20 1.33 26.20
N ASP A 85 12.74 1.40 24.95
CA ASP A 85 11.59 2.25 24.57
C ASP A 85 10.36 1.49 24.04
N LEU A 86 10.27 0.17 24.25
CA LEU A 86 9.11 -0.61 23.84
C LEU A 86 8.53 -1.33 25.06
N ASP A 87 7.52 -0.70 25.67
CA ASP A 87 6.56 -1.33 26.57
C ASP A 87 5.35 -1.71 25.71
N TYR A 88 5.39 -2.89 25.09
CA TYR A 88 4.33 -3.37 24.21
C TYR A 88 3.70 -4.63 24.81
N ASP A 89 2.38 -4.62 24.94
CA ASP A 89 1.61 -5.77 25.41
C ASP A 89 1.54 -6.83 24.30
N GLU A 90 2.35 -7.89 24.42
CA GLU A 90 2.39 -9.03 23.50
C GLU A 90 1.01 -9.68 23.28
N THR A 91 0.04 -9.50 24.19
CA THR A 91 -1.31 -10.08 24.08
C THR A 91 -2.20 -9.40 23.04
N LEU A 92 -1.83 -8.20 22.57
CA LEU A 92 -2.56 -7.42 21.56
C LEU A 92 -1.89 -7.43 20.18
N LEU A 93 -0.74 -8.11 20.05
CA LEU A 93 0.01 -8.12 18.81
C LEU A 93 -0.65 -9.08 17.82
N SER A 94 -1.21 -8.55 16.74
CA SER A 94 -1.73 -9.36 15.64
C SER A 94 -1.55 -8.63 14.31
N PRO A 95 -1.41 -9.37 13.19
CA PRO A 95 -1.47 -8.78 11.87
C PRO A 95 -2.79 -8.05 11.68
N THR A 96 -2.77 -6.96 10.92
CA THR A 96 -3.98 -6.22 10.56
C THR A 96 -4.58 -6.78 9.26
N LEU A 97 -3.71 -7.14 8.32
CA LEU A 97 -4.09 -7.68 7.02
C LEU A 97 -3.35 -8.99 6.73
N ILE A 98 -3.92 -9.76 5.80
CA ILE A 98 -3.24 -10.81 5.06
C ILE A 98 -3.19 -10.37 3.59
N ILE A 99 -1.99 -10.16 3.05
CA ILE A 99 -1.80 -9.74 1.65
C ILE A 99 -0.84 -10.71 0.95
N ASP A 100 -1.30 -11.36 -0.10
CA ASP A 100 -0.48 -12.30 -0.91
C ASP A 100 0.37 -13.24 -0.05
N ASP A 101 -0.29 -13.88 0.92
CA ASP A 101 0.29 -14.82 1.87
C ASP A 101 1.35 -14.21 2.81
N HIS A 102 1.25 -12.90 3.09
CA HIS A 102 2.00 -12.22 4.14
C HIS A 102 1.08 -11.79 5.27
N TYR A 103 1.55 -11.99 6.51
CA TYR A 103 1.03 -11.30 7.68
C TYR A 103 1.54 -9.86 7.66
N VAL A 104 0.61 -8.91 7.59
CA VAL A 104 0.95 -7.49 7.48
C VAL A 104 0.59 -6.77 8.78
N TYR A 105 1.62 -6.29 9.45
CA TYR A 105 1.52 -5.46 10.65
C TYR A 105 1.53 -4.00 10.20
N SER A 106 0.33 -3.43 10.10
CA SER A 106 0.11 -2.08 9.59
C SER A 106 -0.81 -1.27 10.50
N PHE A 107 -1.06 -0.03 10.12
CA PHE A 107 -1.92 0.86 10.88
C PHE A 107 -3.37 0.79 10.39
N GLN A 108 -4.30 0.63 11.34
CA GLN A 108 -5.74 0.74 11.12
C GLN A 108 -6.25 2.07 11.67
N ASN A 109 -6.89 2.87 10.82
CA ASN A 109 -7.59 4.08 11.22
C ASN A 109 -9.07 3.78 11.45
N LEU A 110 -9.47 3.60 12.71
CA LEU A 110 -10.85 3.28 13.09
C LEU A 110 -11.85 4.40 12.78
N VAL A 111 -11.42 5.67 12.81
CA VAL A 111 -12.29 6.82 12.53
C VAL A 111 -12.61 6.90 11.03
N MET A 112 -11.61 6.68 10.19
CA MET A 112 -11.75 6.72 8.73
C MET A 112 -12.18 5.38 8.13
N GLN A 113 -12.17 4.30 8.91
CA GLN A 113 -12.43 2.92 8.48
C GLN A 113 -11.49 2.51 7.32
N LYS A 114 -10.20 2.83 7.48
CA LYS A 114 -9.16 2.53 6.49
C LYS A 114 -8.00 1.78 7.12
N VAL A 115 -7.41 0.89 6.34
CA VAL A 115 -6.20 0.15 6.73
C VAL A 115 -5.07 0.49 5.77
N ALA A 116 -3.90 0.77 6.32
CA ALA A 116 -2.68 0.97 5.55
C ALA A 116 -2.14 -0.36 5.00
N VAL A 117 -1.60 -0.36 3.79
CA VAL A 117 -0.85 -1.50 3.25
C VAL A 117 0.63 -1.46 3.64
N PHE A 118 1.16 -0.26 3.93
CA PHE A 118 2.53 -0.07 4.39
C PHE A 118 2.71 -0.56 5.83
N GLY A 119 3.90 -1.06 6.13
CA GLY A 119 4.22 -1.66 7.42
C GLY A 119 5.24 -2.78 7.30
N ILE A 120 5.26 -3.65 8.31
CA ILE A 120 6.14 -4.82 8.32
C ILE A 120 5.35 -6.03 7.80
N TRP A 121 5.91 -6.69 6.80
CA TRP A 121 5.33 -7.83 6.12
C TRP A 121 6.13 -9.07 6.49
N ILE A 122 5.45 -10.10 6.95
CA ILE A 122 6.07 -11.38 7.29
C ILE A 122 5.44 -12.46 6.44
N ASN A 123 6.23 -13.08 5.58
CA ASN A 123 5.75 -14.12 4.68
C ASN A 123 5.25 -15.32 5.50
N ALA A 124 3.97 -15.66 5.36
CA ALA A 124 3.32 -16.68 6.18
C ALA A 124 3.80 -18.12 5.88
N ASN A 125 4.60 -18.30 4.82
CA ASN A 125 5.16 -19.59 4.43
C ASN A 125 6.66 -19.72 4.73
N THR A 126 7.41 -18.62 4.82
CA THR A 126 8.87 -18.65 5.00
C THR A 126 9.37 -17.92 6.25
N GLY A 127 8.55 -17.04 6.83
CA GLY A 127 8.98 -16.15 7.91
C GLY A 127 9.90 -15.01 7.46
N GLU A 128 10.09 -14.83 6.14
CA GLU A 128 10.86 -13.71 5.61
C GLU A 128 10.19 -12.38 5.97
N ILE A 129 10.98 -11.46 6.50
CA ILE A 129 10.53 -10.12 6.90
C ILE A 129 10.90 -9.13 5.81
N THR A 130 9.89 -8.41 5.30
CA THR A 130 10.05 -7.29 4.38
C THR A 130 9.33 -6.06 4.93
N THR A 131 9.65 -4.89 4.39
CA THR A 131 8.95 -3.63 4.70
C THR A 131 8.35 -3.09 3.42
N ASN A 132 7.10 -2.66 3.49
CA ASN A 132 6.43 -1.95 2.41
C ASN A 132 6.20 -0.50 2.84
N ASP A 133 6.62 0.46 2.02
CA ASP A 133 6.50 1.90 2.23
C ASP A 133 5.47 2.57 1.27
N GLU A 134 4.78 1.78 0.44
CA GLU A 134 3.72 2.27 -0.44
C GLU A 134 2.58 2.88 0.37
N SER A 135 2.37 4.18 0.20
CA SER A 135 1.38 4.98 0.94
C SER A 135 -0.06 4.76 0.44
N ILE A 136 -0.49 3.49 0.35
CA ILE A 136 -1.83 3.10 -0.06
C ILE A 136 -2.68 2.81 1.19
N TRP A 137 -3.90 3.34 1.17
CA TRP A 137 -4.91 3.10 2.19
C TRP A 137 -6.12 2.44 1.54
N LEU A 138 -6.59 1.35 2.15
CA LEU A 138 -7.75 0.59 1.68
C LEU A 138 -8.94 0.88 2.59
N GLU A 139 -10.13 1.07 2.00
CA GLU A 139 -11.37 1.16 2.76
C GLU A 139 -11.76 -0.24 3.25
N GLU A 140 -12.03 -0.39 4.55
CA GLU A 140 -12.31 -1.70 5.15
C GLU A 140 -13.49 -2.42 4.49
N LYS A 141 -14.52 -1.66 4.07
CA LYS A 141 -15.70 -2.20 3.38
C LYS A 141 -15.38 -2.82 2.00
N ASP A 142 -14.28 -2.40 1.36
CA ASP A 142 -13.88 -2.82 0.03
C ASP A 142 -12.90 -4.01 0.08
N ILE A 143 -12.36 -4.31 1.26
CA ILE A 143 -11.52 -5.48 1.49
C ILE A 143 -12.40 -6.73 1.51
N VAL A 144 -11.91 -7.81 0.89
CA VAL A 144 -12.63 -9.09 0.88
C VAL A 144 -12.77 -9.58 2.31
N SER A 145 -13.99 -9.52 2.82
CA SER A 145 -14.36 -10.20 4.05
C SER A 145 -14.63 -11.67 3.74
N PHE A 146 -14.12 -12.56 4.59
CA PHE A 146 -14.45 -13.97 4.52
C PHE A 146 -15.97 -14.12 4.73
N LYS A 147 -16.71 -14.41 3.65
CA LYS A 147 -18.13 -14.77 3.74
C LYS A 147 -18.22 -16.29 3.84
N LYS A 148 -18.80 -16.76 4.95
CA LYS A 148 -19.16 -18.17 5.16
C LYS A 148 -20.07 -18.71 4.07
#